data_AF-A0A939FHR7-F1
#
_entry.id   AF-A0A939FHR7-F1
#
_cell.length_a   1.000
_cell.length_b   1.000
_cell.length_c   1.000
_cell.angle_alpha   90.00
_cell.angle_beta   90.00
_cell.angle_gamma   90.00
#
_symmetry.space_group_name_H-M   'P 1'
#
loop_
_entity.id
_entity.type
_entity.pdbx_description
1 polymer ?
#
loop_
_entity_poly.entity_id
_entity_poly.type
_entity_poly.pdbx_seq_one_letter_code
_entity_poly.pdbx_strand_id
1 'polypeptide(L)' 'MTRIRIGSAPDSWGVWFPEDPRQVPWPRFLDEVAESGYEWIELGPYGYLPTDPGLLADEL' A
#
# COMPACT_ATOMS: atom_id res chain seq x y z
N MET A 1 -15.70 7.61 -23.67
CA MET A 1 -14.28 7.94 -23.38
C MET A 1 -13.74 6.86 -22.46
N THR A 2 -12.58 6.28 -22.77
CA THR A 2 -11.95 5.26 -21.91
C THR A 2 -11.30 5.95 -20.72
N ARG A 3 -11.66 5.58 -19.48
CA ARG A 3 -11.08 6.14 -18.26
C ARG A 3 -9.76 5.43 -17.96
N ILE A 4 -8.67 6.20 -17.82
CA ILE A 4 -7.38 5.69 -17.36
C ILE A 4 -7.50 5.44 -15.85
N ARG A 5 -7.00 4.28 -15.39
CA ARG A 5 -6.85 3.97 -13.96
C ARG A 5 -5.44 4.34 -13.53
N ILE A 6 -5.34 5.00 -12.38
CA ILE A 6 -4.08 5.44 -11.79
C ILE A 6 -3.94 4.74 -10.45
N GLY A 7 -2.74 4.25 -10.15
CA GLY A 7 -2.38 3.71 -8.85
C GLY A 7 -1.06 4.27 -8.34
N SER A 8 -0.73 3.96 -7.09
CA SER A 8 0.50 4.39 -6.41
C SER A 8 1.29 3.19 -5.85
N ALA A 9 2.54 3.41 -5.45
CA ALA A 9 3.38 2.39 -4.84
C ALA A 9 3.82 2.82 -3.42
N PRO A 10 3.99 1.87 -2.48
CA PRO A 10 4.50 2.15 -1.13
C PRO A 10 5.82 2.92 -1.09
N ASP A 11 6.67 2.79 -2.12
CA ASP A 11 7.91 3.56 -2.28
C ASP A 11 7.68 5.09 -2.19
N SER A 12 6.51 5.59 -2.62
CA SER A 12 6.16 7.02 -2.52
C SER A 12 5.92 7.47 -1.07
N TRP A 13 5.68 6.52 -0.15
CA TRP A 13 5.57 6.70 1.31
C TRP A 13 6.85 6.33 2.06
N GLY A 14 7.92 6.07 1.32
CA GLY A 14 9.21 5.75 1.89
C GLY A 14 9.34 4.31 2.41
N VAL A 15 8.66 3.37 1.75
CA VAL A 15 8.77 1.93 2.01
C VAL A 15 9.75 1.34 1.00
N TRP A 16 10.83 0.72 1.49
CA TRP A 16 11.83 0.07 0.63
C TRP A 16 12.08 -1.40 0.98
N PHE A 17 11.75 -1.80 2.21
CA PHE A 17 12.00 -3.15 2.72
C PHE A 17 10.68 -3.79 3.19
N PRO A 18 10.65 -5.12 3.38
CA PRO A 18 9.50 -5.78 4.00
C PRO A 18 9.21 -5.25 5.42
N GLU A 19 10.27 -4.96 6.19
CA GLU A 19 10.17 -4.44 7.56
C GLU A 19 11.39 -3.56 7.87
N ASP A 20 11.16 -2.33 8.34
CA ASP A 20 12.19 -1.44 8.92
C ASP A 20 11.49 -0.57 10.00
N PRO A 21 12.04 -0.44 11.23
CA PRO A 21 11.44 0.39 12.27
C PRO A 21 11.25 1.87 11.91
N ARG A 22 11.91 2.36 10.86
CA ARG A 22 11.88 3.75 10.41
C ARG A 22 11.00 3.99 9.18
N GLN A 23 10.54 2.94 8.50
CA GLN A 23 9.63 3.09 7.36
C GLN A 23 8.18 3.21 7.84
N VAL A 24 7.32 3.70 6.96
CA VAL A 24 5.88 3.78 7.24
C VAL A 24 5.33 2.36 7.43
N PRO A 25 4.60 2.06 8.52
CA PRO A 25 3.95 0.77 8.68
C PRO A 25 2.75 0.65 7.75
N TRP A 26 2.48 -0.57 7.27
CA TRP A 26 1.45 -0.80 6.25
C TRP A 26 0.05 -0.26 6.56
N PRO A 27 -0.47 -0.28 7.81
CA PRO A 27 -1.81 0.26 8.06
C PRO A 27 -1.88 1.76 7.78
N ARG A 28 -0.85 2.50 8.22
CA ARG A 28 -0.75 3.94 7.94
C ARG A 28 -0.64 4.23 6.45
N PHE A 29 0.13 3.43 5.73
CA PHE A 29 0.21 3.59 4.27
C PHE A 29 -1.14 3.38 3.59
N LEU A 30 -1.90 2.34 3.96
CA LEU A 30 -3.23 2.08 3.39
C LEU A 30 -4.21 3.22 3.69
N ASP A 31 -4.19 3.74 4.92
CA ASP A 31 -5.00 4.91 5.29
C ASP A 31 -4.63 6.14 4.43
N GLU A 32 -3.35 6.51 4.40
CA GLU A 32 -2.88 7.75 3.75
C GLU A 32 -2.99 7.68 2.21
N VAL A 33 -2.80 6.52 1.59
CA VAL A 33 -2.91 6.36 0.13
C VAL A 33 -4.37 6.44 -0.32
N ALA A 34 -5.29 5.92 0.49
CA ALA A 34 -6.73 6.05 0.27
C ALA A 34 -7.19 7.51 0.49
N GLU A 35 -6.75 8.17 1.57
CA GLU A 35 -7.03 9.59 1.82
C GLU A 35 -6.49 10.51 0.70
N SER A 36 -5.39 10.11 0.06
CA SER A 36 -4.81 10.80 -1.10
C SER A 36 -5.62 10.61 -2.40
N GLY A 37 -6.65 9.76 -2.39
CA GLY A 37 -7.56 9.54 -3.52
C GLY A 37 -7.12 8.46 -4.51
N TYR A 38 -6.14 7.63 -4.17
CA TYR A 38 -5.77 6.47 -5.00
C TYR A 38 -6.69 5.28 -4.70
N GLU A 39 -7.21 4.66 -5.77
CA GLU A 39 -8.04 3.45 -5.69
C GLU A 39 -7.25 2.16 -5.95
N TRP A 40 -5.97 2.29 -6.34
CA TRP A 40 -5.13 1.16 -6.75
C TRP A 40 -3.72 1.35 -6.21
N ILE A 41 -3.11 0.26 -5.73
CA ILE A 41 -1.74 0.26 -5.27
C ILE A 41 -0.95 -0.94 -5.81
N GLU A 42 0.36 -0.79 -5.88
CA GLU A 42 1.28 -1.93 -5.89
C GLU A 42 1.45 -2.49 -4.47
N LEU A 43 1.81 -3.78 -4.37
CA LEU A 43 1.97 -4.44 -3.08
C LEU A 43 3.25 -4.02 -2.33
N GLY A 44 4.24 -3.47 -3.06
CA GLY A 44 5.57 -3.19 -2.52
C GLY A 44 6.40 -4.46 -2.26
N PRO A 45 7.41 -4.38 -1.37
CA PRO A 45 8.25 -5.51 -1.01
C PRO A 45 7.45 -6.68 -0.40
N TYR A 46 7.78 -7.91 -0.77
CA TYR A 46 7.10 -9.09 -0.22
C TYR A 46 7.25 -9.15 1.31
N GLY A 47 6.12 -9.17 2.02
CA GLY A 47 6.07 -9.14 3.49
C GLY A 47 5.83 -7.75 4.08
N TYR A 48 5.81 -6.69 3.27
CA TYR A 48 5.39 -5.36 3.73
C TYR A 48 3.89 -5.31 4.06
N LEU A 49 3.06 -5.70 3.09
CA LEU A 49 1.64 -5.99 3.33
C LEU A 49 1.49 -7.37 3.96
N PRO A 50 0.39 -7.63 4.71
CA PRO A 50 0.03 -8.95 5.17
C PRO A 50 0.06 -9.99 4.06
N THR A 51 0.71 -11.12 4.30
CA THR A 51 0.75 -12.25 3.36
C THR A 51 -0.45 -13.17 3.49
N ASP A 52 -1.22 -13.04 4.57
CA ASP A 52 -2.54 -13.65 4.72
C ASP A 52 -3.55 -12.82 3.90
N PRO A 53 -4.15 -13.39 2.83
CA PRO A 53 -5.13 -12.68 2.01
C PRO A 53 -6.40 -12.28 2.77
N GLY A 54 -6.77 -13.00 3.84
CA GLY A 54 -7.92 -12.65 4.66
C GLY A 54 -7.68 -11.36 5.42
N LEU A 55 -6.54 -11.27 6.11
CA LEU A 55 -6.13 -10.05 6.81
C LEU A 55 -5.94 -8.87 5.85
N LEU A 56 -5.34 -9.11 4.68
CA LEU A 56 -5.20 -8.04 3.68
C LEU A 56 -6.56 -7.56 3.16
N ALA A 57 -7.52 -8.46 2.95
CA ALA A 57 -8.85 -8.09 2.45
C ALA A 57 -9.70 -7.33 3.49
N ASP A 58 -9.52 -7.59 4.78
CA ASP A 58 -10.21 -6.87 5.85
C ASP A 58 -9.77 -5.40 5.97
N GLU A 59 -8.61 -5.06 5.40
CA GLU A 59 -7.96 -3.75 5.48
C GLU A 59 -8.08 -2.91 4.18
N LEU A 60 -8.62 -3.49 3.10
CA LEU A 60 -8.86 -2.83 1.80
C LEU A 60 -10.34 -2.45 1.61
#